data_AF-A0A2V8YM11-F1
#
_entry.id   AF-A0A2V8YM11-F1
#
_cell.length_a   1.000
_cell.length_b   1.000
_cell.length_c   1.000
_cell.angle_alpha   90.00
_cell.angle_beta   90.00
_cell.angle_gamma   90.00
#
_symmetry.space_group_name_H-M   'P 1'
#
loop_
_entity.id
_entity.type
_entity.pdbx_description
1 polymer ?
#
loop_
_entity_poly.entity_id
_entity_poly.type
_entity_poly.pdbx_seq_one_letter_code
_entity_poly.pdbx_strand_id
1 'polypeptide(L)' 'MEGRPFTEQELLKIVANPFYCLSAVHPIFAQVHEPLISEEMWVGAAAAAIKDMGAEKFLRLLLENLKGNYVAA' A
#
# COMPACT_ATOMS: atom_id res chain seq x y z
N MET A 1 18.28 -1.57 -15.77
CA MET A 1 18.91 -1.12 -14.52
C MET A 1 18.69 -2.21 -13.50
N GLU A 2 19.74 -2.84 -12.98
CA GLU A 2 19.59 -3.73 -11.82
C GLU A 2 19.35 -2.84 -10.59
N GLY A 3 18.11 -2.85 -10.09
CA GLY A 3 17.72 -2.12 -8.89
C GLY A 3 18.23 -2.83 -7.64
N ARG A 4 18.58 -2.05 -6.60
CA ARG A 4 18.91 -2.62 -5.29
C ARG A 4 17.71 -3.38 -4.72
N PRO A 5 17.91 -4.42 -3.90
CA PRO A 5 16.81 -5.07 -3.21
C PRO A 5 16.08 -4.08 -2.29
N PHE A 6 14.77 -4.25 -2.18
CA PHE A 6 13.96 -3.55 -1.19
C PHE A 6 14.30 -4.05 0.21
N THR A 7 14.35 -3.13 1.16
CA THR A 7 14.40 -3.44 2.58
C THR A 7 13.04 -3.98 3.04
N GLU A 8 13.02 -4.69 4.17
CA GLU A 8 11.77 -5.16 4.78
C GLU A 8 10.77 -4.01 4.97
N GLN A 9 11.24 -2.87 5.47
CA GLN A 9 10.37 -1.71 5.70
C GLN A 9 9.79 -1.14 4.40
N GLU A 10 10.53 -1.18 3.30
CA GLU A 10 10.01 -0.77 1.99
C GLU A 10 8.95 -1.74 1.48
N LEU A 11 9.14 -3.05 1.68
CA LEU A 11 8.12 -4.05 1.33
C LEU A 11 6.84 -3.85 2.15
N LEU A 12 6.94 -3.58 3.45
CA LEU A 12 5.77 -3.33 4.29
C LEU A 12 5.01 -2.06 3.86
N LYS A 13 5.72 -1.01 3.41
CA LYS A 13 5.10 0.18 2.84
C LYS A 13 4.36 -0.15 1.54
N ILE A 14 4.95 -0.94 0.65
CA ILE A 14 4.30 -1.37 -0.60
C ILE A 14 3.00 -2.12 -0.28
N VAL A 15 3.04 -3.09 0.63
CA VAL A 15 1.84 -3.85 1.03
C VAL A 15 0.74 -2.96 1.61
N ALA A 16 1.10 -1.95 2.41
CA ALA A 16 0.14 -1.05 3.06
C ALA A 16 -0.43 0.06 2.16
N ASN A 17 -0.08 0.11 0.87
CA ASN A 17 -0.52 1.19 -0.01
C ASN A 17 -1.87 0.87 -0.68
N PRO A 18 -2.97 1.61 -0.36
CA PRO A 18 -4.28 1.36 -0.95
C PRO A 18 -4.40 1.83 -2.41
N PHE A 19 -3.41 2.55 -2.94
CA PHE A 19 -3.38 2.97 -4.35
C PHE A 19 -3.45 1.79 -5.32
N TYR A 20 -3.00 0.60 -4.91
CA TYR A 20 -2.96 -0.54 -5.83
C TYR A 20 -4.32 -1.19 -6.11
N CYS A 21 -5.36 -0.89 -5.34
CA CYS A 21 -6.65 -1.58 -5.47
C CYS A 21 -7.86 -0.71 -5.74
N LEU A 22 -7.76 0.61 -5.62
CA LEU A 22 -8.91 1.50 -5.75
C LEU A 22 -8.98 2.16 -7.13
N SER A 23 -9.75 1.56 -8.04
CA SER A 23 -10.01 2.11 -9.39
C SER A 23 -10.77 3.44 -9.39
N ALA A 24 -11.59 3.68 -8.37
CA ALA A 24 -12.44 4.84 -8.25
C ALA A 24 -12.38 5.39 -6.83
N VAL A 25 -11.36 6.20 -6.56
CA VAL A 25 -11.33 7.03 -5.36
C VAL A 25 -12.09 8.33 -5.67
N HIS A 26 -12.86 8.84 -4.71
CA HIS A 26 -13.52 10.14 -4.87
C HIS A 26 -12.47 11.20 -5.30
N PRO A 27 -12.75 12.08 -6.30
CA PRO A 27 -11.75 12.98 -6.88
C PRO A 27 -11.05 13.92 -5.89
N ILE A 28 -11.62 14.14 -4.70
CA ILE A 28 -10.99 14.91 -3.62
C ILE A 28 -9.72 14.23 -3.06
N PHE A 29 -9.59 12.91 -3.22
CA PHE A 29 -8.52 12.11 -2.65
C PHE A 29 -7.51 11.64 -3.69
N ALA A 30 -7.93 11.32 -4.91
CA ALA A 30 -7.01 10.92 -5.98
C ALA A 30 -7.58 11.16 -7.38
N GLN A 31 -6.68 11.32 -8.36
CA GLN A 31 -7.03 11.20 -9.78
C GLN A 31 -7.36 9.75 -10.13
N VAL A 32 -8.20 9.57 -11.16
CA VAL A 32 -8.53 8.23 -11.69
C VAL A 32 -7.25 7.56 -12.18
N HIS A 33 -7.03 6.32 -11.75
CA HIS A 33 -5.89 5.50 -12.13
C HIS A 33 -6.33 4.04 -12.27
N GLU A 34 -5.54 3.26 -13.00
CA GLU A 34 -5.78 1.83 -13.15
C GLU A 34 -5.25 1.08 -11.91
N PRO A 35 -6.07 0.27 -11.22
CA PRO A 35 -5.60 -0.53 -10.10
C PRO A 35 -4.73 -1.69 -10.60
N LEU A 36 -3.76 -2.08 -9.79
CA LEU A 36 -2.87 -3.22 -10.08
C LEU A 36 -3.45 -4.56 -9.60
N ILE A 37 -4.27 -4.54 -8.54
CA ILE A 37 -4.89 -5.71 -7.93
C ILE A 37 -6.34 -5.41 -7.55
N SER A 38 -7.15 -6.45 -7.30
CA SER A 38 -8.52 -6.23 -6.82
C SER A 38 -8.54 -5.76 -5.36
N GLU A 39 -9.66 -5.18 -4.94
CA GLU A 39 -9.90 -4.78 -3.55
C GLU A 39 -9.80 -5.99 -2.61
N GLU A 40 -10.37 -7.14 -3.00
CA GLU A 40 -10.34 -8.37 -2.19
C GLU A 40 -8.91 -8.90 -2.01
N MET A 41 -8.09 -8.83 -3.06
CA MET A 41 -6.68 -9.21 -2.98
C MET A 41 -5.93 -8.32 -1.99
N TRP A 42 -6.16 -7.00 -2.06
CA TRP A 42 -5.53 -6.06 -1.14
C TRP A 42 -5.99 -6.26 0.30
N VAL A 43 -7.30 -6.45 0.53
CA VAL A 43 -7.85 -6.73 1.86
C VAL A 43 -7.26 -8.01 2.44
N GLY A 44 -7.13 -9.08 1.65
CA GLY A 44 -6.50 -10.33 2.08
C GLY A 44 -5.03 -10.14 2.47
N ALA A 45 -4.26 -9.41 1.66
CA ALA A 45 -2.87 -9.10 1.94
C ALA A 45 -2.72 -8.20 3.19
N ALA A 46 -3.56 -7.18 3.32
CA ALA A 46 -3.57 -6.29 4.48
C ALA A 46 -3.91 -7.04 5.78
N ALA A 47 -4.90 -7.94 5.74
CA ALA A 47 -5.28 -8.75 6.90
C ALA A 47 -4.14 -9.68 7.35
N ALA A 48 -3.45 -10.33 6.39
CA ALA A 48 -2.27 -11.14 6.68
C ALA A 48 -1.15 -10.28 7.30
N ALA A 49 -0.86 -9.12 6.70
CA ALA A 49 0.17 -8.21 7.18
C ALA A 49 -0.13 -7.67 8.60
N ILE A 50 -1.40 -7.35 8.90
CA ILE A 50 -1.86 -6.94 10.23
C ILE A 50 -1.68 -8.07 11.25
N LYS A 51 -1.94 -9.32 10.87
CA LYS A 51 -1.74 -10.49 11.76
C LYS A 51 -0.26 -10.63 12.15
N ASP A 52 0.65 -10.35 11.23
CA ASP A 52 2.08 -10.54 11.45
C ASP A 52 2.73 -9.35 12.17
N MET A 53 2.37 -8.12 11.84
CA MET A 53 3.06 -6.92 12.33
C MET A 53 2.26 -6.09 13.35
N GLY A 54 0.97 -6.39 13.53
CA GLY A 54 0.03 -5.64 14.35
C GLY A 54 -0.67 -4.49 13.62
N ALA A 55 -1.91 -4.22 14.02
CA ALA A 55 -2.78 -3.23 13.38
C ALA A 55 -2.20 -1.81 13.44
N GLU A 56 -1.63 -1.41 14.58
CA GLU A 56 -1.10 -0.05 14.74
C GLU A 56 0.04 0.24 13.76
N LYS A 57 1.00 -0.69 13.63
CA LYS A 57 2.12 -0.55 12.71
C LYS A 57 1.64 -0.48 11.26
N PHE A 58 0.69 -1.34 10.87
CA PHE A 58 0.09 -1.31 9.54
C PHE A 58 -0.59 0.04 9.23
N LEU A 59 -1.42 0.54 10.15
CA LEU A 59 -2.12 1.81 9.97
C LEU A 59 -1.15 2.98 9.85
N ARG A 60 -0.06 2.97 10.62
CA ARG A 60 1.00 4.00 10.48
C ARG A 60 1.65 3.96 9.11
N LEU A 61 1.94 2.78 8.55
CA LEU A 61 2.49 2.64 7.20
C LEU A 61 1.51 3.10 6.12
N LEU A 62 0.24 2.75 6.25
CA LEU A 62 -0.83 3.22 5.37
C LEU A 62 -0.90 4.75 5.36
N LEU A 63 -0.87 5.39 6.54
CA LEU A 63 -0.84 6.85 6.64
C LEU A 63 0.40 7.46 6.00
N GLU A 64 1.57 6.84 6.12
CA GLU A 64 2.79 7.31 5.44
C GLU A 64 2.64 7.26 3.92
N ASN A 65 2.02 6.22 3.36
CA ASN A 65 1.72 6.18 1.92
C ASN A 65 0.77 7.31 1.50
N LEU A 66 -0.31 7.53 2.26
CA LEU A 66 -1.28 8.60 1.97
C LEU A 66 -0.71 10.02 2.12
N LYS A 67 0.37 10.19 2.91
CA LYS A 67 1.13 11.45 2.99
C LYS A 67 2.08 11.66 1.82
N GLY A 68 2.25 10.67 0.94
CA GLY A 68 3.22 10.72 -0.16
C GLY A 68 4.59 10.09 0.16
N ASN A 69 4.78 9.51 1.34
CA ASN A 69 6.03 8.84 1.74
C ASN A 69 6.07 7.37 1.31
N TYR A 70 5.50 7.08 0.13
CA TYR A 70 5.46 5.76 -0.48
C TYR A 70 6.79 5.42 -1.16
N VAL A 71 7.00 4.13 -1.40
CA VAL A 71 8.14 3.64 -2.18
C VAL A 71 7.71 3.62 -3.64
N ALA A 72 8.36 4.42 -4.50
CA ALA A 72 8.23 4.28 -5.94
C ALA A 72 9.10 3.10 -6.39
N ALA A 73 8.50 2.16 -7.11
CA ALA A 73 9.22 1.09 -7.79
C ALA A 73 9.94 1.63 -9.04
#